data_AF-A0A699HSX9-F1
#
_entry.id   AF-A0A699HSX9-F1
#
_cell.length_a   1.000
_cell.length_b   1.000
_cell.length_c   1.000
_cell.angle_alpha   90.00
_cell.angle_beta   90.00
_cell.angle_gamma   90.00
#
_symmetry.space_group_name_H-M   'P 1'
#
loop_
_entity.id
_entity.type
_entity.pdbx_description
1 polymer ?
#
loop_
_entity_poly.entity_id
_entity_poly.type
_entity_poly.pdbx_seq_one_letter_code
_entity_poly.pdbx_strand_id
1 'polypeptide(L)'
;METVFRISNCTMENQIKFATCTLLGSALTWWNSHVRNAGHDVAYVMTWTNLKKKITDKYCPRGKIKKLEVEMWNLKVKGADVVSYNQHFQELALKYVRMFPEELDKVEKYVSGLPNMIYESVMASKPKTMHDAIEFATELMEKKISTIAERQAKNKRKLDNNNQAQ
;
A
#
# COMPACT_ATOMS: atom_id res chain seq x y z
N MET A 1 -15.33 -9.78 -1.72
CA MET A 1 -16.15 -10.83 -1.07
C MET A 1 -16.30 -10.63 0.44
N GLU A 2 -15.23 -10.38 1.20
CA GLU A 2 -15.33 -10.24 2.68
C GLU A 2 -16.28 -9.13 3.14
N THR A 3 -16.31 -8.01 2.43
CA THR A 3 -17.30 -6.94 2.66
C THR A 3 -18.72 -7.41 2.39
N VAL A 4 -18.94 -8.21 1.34
CA VAL A 4 -20.26 -8.78 1.02
C VAL A 4 -20.72 -9.70 2.15
N PHE A 5 -19.84 -10.58 2.66
CA PHE A 5 -20.16 -11.44 3.80
C PHE A 5 -20.55 -10.65 5.05
N ARG A 6 -19.84 -9.55 5.35
CA ARG A 6 -20.17 -8.67 6.49
C ARG A 6 -21.52 -7.99 6.30
N ILE A 7 -21.76 -7.36 5.14
CA ILE A 7 -23.00 -6.62 4.88
C ILE A 7 -24.21 -7.56 4.86
N SER A 8 -24.04 -8.78 4.33
CA SER A 8 -25.14 -9.74 4.20
C SER A 8 -25.33 -10.63 5.43
N ASN A 9 -24.54 -10.46 6.50
CA ASN A 9 -24.49 -11.37 7.65
C ASN A 9 -24.33 -12.86 7.22
N CYS A 10 -23.45 -13.12 6.25
CA CYS A 10 -23.26 -14.47 5.69
C CYS A 10 -22.67 -15.42 6.74
N THR A 11 -23.39 -16.49 7.05
CA THR A 11 -22.92 -17.56 7.96
C THR A 11 -21.72 -18.28 7.36
N MET A 12 -20.85 -18.81 8.22
CA MET A 12 -19.63 -19.52 7.80
C MET A 12 -19.92 -20.67 6.82
N GLU A 13 -21.02 -21.39 7.04
CA GLU A 13 -21.48 -22.51 6.19
C GLU A 13 -21.86 -22.07 4.76
N ASN A 14 -22.26 -20.81 4.58
CA ASN A 14 -22.69 -20.29 3.29
C ASN A 14 -21.58 -19.54 2.54
N GLN A 15 -20.46 -19.22 3.20
CA GLN A 15 -19.37 -18.44 2.59
C GLN A 15 -18.79 -19.08 1.33
N ILE A 16 -18.57 -20.41 1.32
CA ILE A 16 -18.04 -21.10 0.13
C ILE A 16 -19.03 -21.05 -1.02
N LYS A 17 -20.32 -21.31 -0.75
CA LYS A 17 -21.37 -21.28 -1.77
C LYS A 17 -21.47 -19.89 -2.41
N PHE A 18 -21.49 -18.84 -1.59
CA PHE A 18 -21.53 -17.46 -2.04
C PHE A 18 -20.25 -17.02 -2.75
N ALA A 19 -19.07 -17.42 -2.29
CA ALA A 19 -17.84 -17.05 -2.99
C ALA A 19 -17.75 -17.73 -4.36
N THR A 20 -18.05 -19.01 -4.41
CA THR A 20 -17.85 -19.82 -5.61
C THR A 20 -18.84 -19.51 -6.72
N CYS A 21 -20.05 -19.01 -6.38
CA CYS A 21 -21.01 -18.54 -7.38
C CYS A 21 -20.56 -17.25 -8.11
N THR A 22 -19.60 -16.50 -7.55
CA THR A 22 -19.04 -15.30 -8.19
C THR A 22 -17.86 -15.60 -9.12
N LEU A 23 -17.37 -16.85 -9.14
CA LEU A 23 -16.26 -17.23 -10.00
C LEU A 23 -16.70 -17.26 -11.46
N LEU A 24 -15.85 -16.70 -12.33
CA LEU A 24 -16.09 -16.63 -13.77
C LEU A 24 -14.88 -17.16 -14.55
N GLY A 25 -15.11 -17.57 -15.79
CA GLY A 25 -14.07 -18.01 -16.71
C GLY A 25 -13.15 -19.09 -16.14
N SER A 26 -11.83 -18.87 -16.23
CA SER A 26 -10.81 -19.85 -15.81
C SER A 26 -10.87 -20.19 -14.31
N ALA A 27 -11.34 -19.27 -13.47
CA ALA A 27 -11.51 -19.52 -12.03
C ALA A 27 -12.67 -20.47 -11.75
N LEU A 28 -13.78 -20.34 -12.47
CA LEU A 28 -14.92 -21.26 -12.38
C LEU A 28 -14.54 -22.65 -12.87
N THR A 29 -13.86 -22.75 -14.02
CA THR A 29 -13.37 -24.04 -14.55
C THR A 29 -12.47 -24.75 -13.55
N TRP A 30 -11.58 -24.01 -12.90
CA TRP A 30 -10.73 -24.56 -11.85
C TRP A 30 -11.52 -25.05 -10.63
N TRP A 31 -12.47 -24.25 -10.13
CA TRP A 31 -13.30 -24.65 -9.00
C TRP A 31 -14.09 -25.93 -9.30
N ASN A 32 -14.69 -26.02 -10.49
CA ASN A 32 -15.43 -27.21 -10.92
C ASN A 32 -14.54 -28.46 -10.98
N SER A 33 -13.28 -28.32 -11.42
CA SER A 33 -12.31 -29.41 -11.36
C SER A 33 -11.95 -29.79 -9.92
N HIS A 34 -11.82 -28.81 -9.02
CA HIS A 34 -11.57 -29.09 -7.60
C HIS A 34 -12.73 -29.86 -6.97
N VAL A 35 -13.98 -29.44 -7.20
CA VAL A 35 -15.19 -30.13 -6.72
C VAL A 35 -15.26 -31.56 -7.26
N ARG A 36 -14.97 -31.75 -8.55
CA ARG A 36 -14.95 -33.08 -9.18
C ARG A 36 -13.95 -34.03 -8.52
N ASN A 37 -12.76 -33.52 -8.18
CA ASN A 37 -11.69 -34.33 -7.62
C ASN A 37 -11.86 -34.60 -6.11
N ALA A 38 -12.36 -33.61 -5.37
CA ALA A 38 -12.51 -33.71 -3.92
C ALA A 38 -13.84 -34.34 -3.49
N GLY A 39 -14.86 -34.30 -4.35
CA GLY A 39 -16.25 -34.60 -3.99
C GLY A 39 -16.98 -33.35 -3.47
N HIS A 40 -18.30 -33.33 -3.69
CA HIS A 40 -19.14 -32.16 -3.39
C HIS A 40 -19.14 -31.83 -1.88
N ASP A 41 -19.33 -32.84 -1.03
CA ASP A 41 -19.40 -32.64 0.42
C ASP A 41 -18.10 -32.09 0.98
N VAL A 42 -16.97 -32.64 0.55
CA VAL A 42 -15.63 -32.18 0.98
C VAL A 42 -15.35 -30.76 0.47
N ALA A 43 -15.73 -30.44 -0.78
CA ALA A 43 -15.48 -29.14 -1.37
C ALA A 43 -16.28 -28.01 -0.69
N TYR A 44 -17.51 -28.25 -0.26
CA TYR A 44 -18.36 -27.22 0.35
C TYR A 44 -18.24 -27.12 1.87
N VAL A 45 -17.68 -28.12 2.56
CA VAL A 45 -17.38 -28.08 3.99
C VAL A 45 -16.10 -27.28 4.30
N MET A 46 -15.28 -26.95 3.29
CA MET A 46 -14.05 -26.18 3.54
C MET A 46 -14.32 -24.78 4.10
N THR A 47 -13.35 -24.23 4.82
CA THR A 47 -13.45 -22.87 5.34
C THR A 47 -13.10 -21.82 4.27
N TRP A 48 -13.64 -20.61 4.42
CA TRP A 48 -13.28 -19.47 3.58
C TRP A 48 -11.76 -19.21 3.55
N THR A 49 -11.08 -19.40 4.69
CA THR A 49 -9.62 -19.28 4.79
C THR A 49 -8.89 -20.28 3.87
N ASN A 50 -9.36 -21.52 3.80
CA ASN A 50 -8.78 -22.54 2.91
C ASN A 50 -9.02 -22.21 1.43
N LEU A 51 -10.22 -21.75 1.08
CA LEU A 51 -10.53 -21.32 -0.29
C LEU A 51 -9.66 -20.13 -0.71
N LYS A 52 -9.53 -19.10 0.14
CA LYS A 52 -8.62 -17.96 -0.10
C LYS A 52 -7.19 -18.40 -0.34
N LYS A 53 -6.68 -19.36 0.45
CA LYS A 53 -5.34 -19.91 0.27
C LYS A 53 -5.20 -20.56 -1.11
N LYS A 54 -6.13 -21.45 -1.48
CA LYS A 54 -6.12 -22.13 -2.79
C LYS A 54 -6.18 -21.16 -3.98
N ILE A 55 -7.05 -20.15 -3.90
CA ILE A 55 -7.17 -19.11 -4.94
C ILE A 55 -5.86 -18.31 -5.02
N THR A 56 -5.31 -17.90 -3.88
CA THR A 56 -4.02 -17.17 -3.81
C THR A 56 -2.89 -18.01 -4.41
N ASP A 57 -2.75 -19.27 -4.01
CA ASP A 57 -1.69 -20.16 -4.49
C ASP A 57 -1.76 -20.35 -6.02
N LYS A 58 -2.97 -20.38 -6.58
CA LYS A 58 -3.18 -20.56 -8.03
C LYS A 58 -3.03 -19.27 -8.84
N TYR A 59 -3.53 -18.15 -8.34
CA TYR A 59 -3.69 -16.91 -9.12
C TYR A 59 -2.81 -15.75 -8.67
N CYS A 60 -2.12 -15.86 -7.53
CA CYS A 60 -1.08 -14.93 -7.09
C CYS A 60 0.30 -15.62 -7.16
N PRO A 61 0.92 -15.72 -8.36
CA PRO A 61 2.25 -16.30 -8.51
C PRO A 61 3.27 -15.64 -7.58
N ARG A 62 4.10 -16.47 -6.94
CA ARG A 62 5.17 -16.00 -6.05
C ARG A 62 6.10 -14.97 -6.71
N GLY A 63 6.34 -15.08 -8.02
CA GLY A 63 7.12 -14.10 -8.78
C GLY A 63 6.50 -12.70 -8.82
N LYS A 64 5.16 -12.60 -8.91
CA LYS A 64 4.45 -11.31 -8.87
C LYS A 64 4.50 -10.71 -7.46
N ILE A 65 4.35 -11.53 -6.44
CA ILE A 65 4.49 -11.12 -5.04
C ILE A 65 5.90 -10.57 -4.79
N LYS A 66 6.92 -11.32 -5.19
CA LYS A 66 8.32 -10.90 -5.07
C LYS A 66 8.59 -9.58 -5.80
N LYS A 67 7.96 -9.35 -6.96
CA LYS A 67 8.07 -8.06 -7.67
C LYS A 67 7.51 -6.91 -6.85
N LEU A 68 6.32 -7.07 -6.27
CA LEU A 68 5.70 -6.06 -5.40
C LEU A 68 6.54 -5.82 -4.14
N GLU A 69 7.10 -6.89 -3.55
CA GLU A 69 7.99 -6.78 -2.39
C GLU A 69 9.21 -5.93 -2.73
N VAL A 70 9.91 -6.25 -3.82
CA VAL A 70 11.08 -5.50 -4.29
C VAL A 70 10.72 -4.03 -4.61
N GLU A 71 9.57 -3.79 -5.23
CA GLU A 71 9.10 -2.43 -5.54
C GLU A 71 8.86 -1.62 -4.27
N MET A 72 8.13 -2.18 -3.30
CA MET A 72 7.90 -1.54 -2.00
C MET A 72 9.21 -1.27 -1.24
N TRP A 73 10.11 -2.25 -1.16
CA TRP A 73 11.37 -2.10 -0.43
C TRP A 73 12.27 -1.01 -1.03
N ASN A 74 12.24 -0.85 -2.35
CA ASN A 74 13.00 0.19 -3.06
C ASN A 74 12.26 1.52 -3.20
N LEU A 75 11.01 1.62 -2.75
CA LEU A 75 10.22 2.82 -2.89
C LEU A 75 10.77 3.96 -2.04
N LYS A 76 11.05 5.09 -2.68
CA LYS A 76 11.54 6.33 -2.08
C LYS A 76 10.89 7.54 -2.75
N VAL A 77 10.81 8.66 -2.03
CA VAL A 77 10.38 9.95 -2.59
C VAL A 77 11.35 10.37 -3.70
N LYS A 78 10.81 10.78 -4.85
CA LYS A 78 11.60 11.32 -5.96
C LYS A 78 11.55 12.84 -5.92
N GLY A 79 12.71 13.48 -5.71
CA GLY A 79 12.80 14.93 -5.55
C GLY A 79 12.00 15.41 -4.33
N ALA A 80 11.01 16.28 -4.55
CA ALA A 80 10.12 16.80 -3.51
C ALA A 80 8.68 16.26 -3.62
N ASP A 81 8.42 15.29 -4.51
CA ASP A 81 7.08 14.78 -4.78
C ASP A 81 6.65 13.73 -3.75
N VAL A 82 6.27 14.22 -2.57
CA VAL A 82 5.74 13.38 -1.48
C VAL A 82 4.33 12.86 -1.79
N VAL A 83 3.54 13.59 -2.59
CA VAL A 83 2.16 13.23 -2.94
C VAL A 83 2.14 11.94 -3.76
N SER A 84 2.93 11.87 -4.85
CA SER A 84 3.01 10.65 -5.66
C SER A 84 3.58 9.47 -4.86
N TYR A 85 4.53 9.73 -3.95
CA TYR A 85 5.06 8.71 -3.05
C TYR A 85 3.97 8.16 -2.12
N ASN A 86 3.18 9.01 -1.48
CA ASN A 86 2.10 8.63 -0.57
C ASN A 86 1.07 7.75 -1.27
N GLN A 87 0.61 8.18 -2.45
CA GLN A 87 -0.36 7.45 -3.26
C GLN A 87 0.18 6.05 -3.62
N HIS A 88 1.39 5.99 -4.17
CA HIS A 88 1.96 4.73 -4.64
C HIS A 88 2.27 3.77 -3.48
N PHE A 89 2.73 4.30 -2.33
CA PHE A 89 2.94 3.52 -1.12
C PHE A 89 1.64 2.86 -0.65
N GLN A 90 0.56 3.65 -0.55
CA GLN A 90 -0.75 3.15 -0.12
C GLN A 90 -1.31 2.10 -1.09
N GLU A 91 -1.15 2.30 -2.40
CA GLU A 91 -1.55 1.32 -3.42
C GLU A 91 -0.80 -0.01 -3.29
N LEU A 92 0.52 0.02 -3.12
CA LEU A 92 1.32 -1.18 -2.94
C LEU A 92 0.96 -1.90 -1.63
N ALA A 93 0.80 -1.15 -0.54
CA ALA A 93 0.42 -1.72 0.76
C ALA A 93 -0.98 -2.36 0.73
N LEU A 94 -1.91 -1.82 -0.06
CA LEU A 94 -3.24 -2.40 -0.24
C LEU A 94 -3.21 -3.67 -1.11
N LYS A 95 -2.41 -3.69 -2.19
CA LYS A 95 -2.26 -4.85 -3.06
C LYS A 95 -1.69 -6.07 -2.33
N TYR A 96 -0.92 -5.85 -1.27
CA TYR A 96 -0.32 -6.90 -0.47
C TYR A 96 -0.53 -6.66 1.02
N VAL A 97 -1.79 -6.78 1.48
CA VAL A 97 -2.19 -6.60 2.89
C VAL A 97 -1.34 -7.42 3.88
N ARG A 98 -0.79 -8.57 3.45
CA ARG A 98 0.08 -9.42 4.28
C ARG A 98 1.52 -8.92 4.40
N MET A 99 1.89 -7.81 3.74
CA MET A 99 3.26 -7.29 3.77
C MET A 99 3.67 -6.76 5.14
N PHE A 100 2.70 -6.19 5.86
CA PHE A 100 2.92 -5.54 7.16
C PHE A 100 2.00 -6.23 8.17
N PRO A 101 2.55 -7.14 8.99
CA PRO A 101 1.80 -7.77 10.07
C PRO A 101 1.21 -6.74 11.04
N GLU A 102 1.94 -5.66 11.30
CA GLU A 102 1.54 -4.59 12.21
C GLU A 102 1.49 -3.23 11.49
N GLU A 103 0.69 -2.30 12.02
CA GLU A 103 0.61 -0.95 11.48
C GLU A 103 1.94 -0.21 11.64
N LEU A 104 2.68 -0.46 12.72
CA LEU A 104 3.99 0.14 12.95
C LEU A 104 5.01 -0.29 11.89
N ASP A 105 5.05 -1.56 11.47
CA ASP A 105 5.94 -2.02 10.39
C ASP A 105 5.71 -1.22 9.10
N LYS A 106 4.44 -0.91 8.82
CA LYS A 106 4.04 -0.12 7.67
C LYS A 106 4.50 1.34 7.79
N VAL A 107 4.36 1.92 8.98
CA VAL A 107 4.83 3.28 9.28
C VAL A 107 6.35 3.37 9.16
N GLU A 108 7.10 2.46 9.78
CA GLU A 108 8.56 2.42 9.69
C GLU A 108 9.02 2.30 8.23
N LYS A 109 8.39 1.43 7.46
CA LYS A 109 8.69 1.29 6.04
C LYS A 109 8.38 2.58 5.27
N TYR A 110 7.28 3.24 5.56
CA TYR A 110 6.94 4.52 4.95
C TYR A 110 7.99 5.59 5.27
N VAL A 111 8.40 5.73 6.53
CA VAL A 111 9.38 6.74 6.94
C VAL A 111 10.75 6.48 6.32
N SER A 112 11.16 5.22 6.16
CA SER A 112 12.43 4.85 5.51
C SER A 112 12.57 5.32 4.06
N GLY A 113 11.46 5.61 3.37
CA GLY A 113 11.46 6.09 1.99
C GLY A 113 11.49 7.62 1.87
N LEU A 114 11.44 8.35 2.98
CA LEU A 114 11.46 9.81 3.00
C LEU A 114 12.87 10.37 2.78
N PRO A 115 13.00 11.57 2.21
CA PRO A 115 14.31 12.20 2.03
C PRO A 115 14.84 12.74 3.37
N ASN A 116 16.17 12.72 3.52
CA ASN A 116 16.88 13.11 4.76
C ASN A 116 16.41 14.45 5.34
N MET A 117 16.05 15.42 4.48
CA MET A 117 15.60 16.75 4.90
C MET A 117 14.32 16.78 5.76
N ILE A 118 13.50 15.72 5.73
CA ILE A 118 12.31 15.56 6.57
C ILE A 118 12.33 14.27 7.41
N TYR A 119 13.12 13.26 7.00
CA TYR A 119 13.21 11.95 7.67
C TYR A 119 13.42 12.07 9.18
N GLU A 120 14.42 12.84 9.61
CA GLU A 120 14.76 12.97 11.04
C GLU A 120 13.61 13.60 11.84
N SER A 121 12.94 14.59 11.26
CA SER A 121 11.81 15.29 11.89
C SER A 121 10.58 14.39 12.00
N VAL A 122 10.28 13.59 10.99
CA VAL A 122 9.18 12.61 11.04
C VAL A 122 9.49 11.48 12.02
N MET A 123 10.73 10.96 12.04
CA MET A 123 11.13 9.96 13.05
C MET A 123 10.99 10.50 14.48
N ALA A 124 11.34 11.76 14.71
CA ALA A 124 11.24 12.39 16.02
C ALA A 124 9.78 12.57 16.50
N SER A 125 8.82 12.73 15.58
CA SER A 125 7.39 12.84 15.95
C SER A 125 6.78 11.50 16.38
N LYS A 126 7.46 10.38 16.09
CA LYS A 126 7.03 9.01 16.45
C LYS A 126 5.59 8.73 16.02
N PRO A 127 5.28 8.83 14.70
CA PRO A 127 3.95 8.55 14.20
C PRO A 127 3.54 7.12 14.55
N LYS A 128 2.29 6.94 15.00
CA LYS A 128 1.75 5.63 15.36
C LYS A 128 0.89 5.05 14.24
N THR A 129 0.29 5.93 13.46
CA THR A 129 -0.56 5.54 12.34
C THR A 129 0.04 6.00 11.02
N MET A 130 -0.41 5.35 9.94
CA MET A 130 -0.07 5.79 8.59
C MET A 130 -0.60 7.19 8.27
N HIS A 131 -1.72 7.57 8.87
CA HIS A 131 -2.30 8.89 8.69
C HIS A 131 -1.38 9.96 9.26
N ASP A 132 -0.94 9.80 10.52
CA ASP A 132 -0.01 10.73 11.17
C ASP A 132 1.27 10.88 10.34
N ALA A 133 1.86 9.75 9.91
CA ALA A 133 3.11 9.77 9.15
C ALA A 133 2.98 10.55 7.83
N ILE A 134 1.87 10.38 7.11
CA ILE A 134 1.59 11.05 5.84
C ILE A 134 1.34 12.54 6.04
N GLU A 135 0.55 12.90 7.06
CA GLU A 135 0.25 14.29 7.40
C GLU A 135 1.54 15.06 7.74
N PHE A 136 2.33 14.55 8.70
CA PHE A 136 3.60 15.15 9.08
C PHE A 136 4.59 15.28 7.92
N ALA A 137 4.73 14.23 7.09
CA ALA A 137 5.65 14.27 5.96
C ALA A 137 5.24 15.32 4.92
N THR A 138 3.94 15.48 4.69
CA THR A 138 3.40 16.45 3.72
C THR A 138 3.62 17.87 4.20
N GLU A 139 3.23 18.18 5.44
CA GLU A 139 3.43 19.50 6.05
C GLU A 139 4.91 19.93 6.04
N LEU A 140 5.80 19.01 6.42
CA LEU A 140 7.23 19.27 6.45
C LEU A 140 7.79 19.52 5.06
N MET A 141 7.35 18.75 4.05
CA MET A 141 7.80 18.93 2.67
C MET A 141 7.38 20.30 2.13
N GLU A 142 6.11 20.68 2.31
CA GLU A 142 5.58 21.99 1.89
C GLU A 142 6.34 23.14 2.57
N LYS A 143 6.58 23.03 3.87
CA LYS A 143 7.37 24.04 4.62
C LYS A 143 8.80 24.17 4.07
N LYS A 144 9.45 23.06 3.72
CA LYS A 144 10.81 23.07 3.15
C LYS A 144 10.82 23.70 1.76
N ILE A 145 9.87 23.36 0.89
CA ILE A 145 9.73 23.95 -0.45
C ILE A 145 9.55 25.47 -0.33
N SER A 146 8.63 25.93 0.52
CA SER A 146 8.40 27.35 0.76
C SER A 146 9.65 28.08 1.26
N THR A 147 10.36 27.48 2.22
CA THR A 147 11.63 28.05 2.74
C THR A 147 12.70 28.17 1.66
N ILE A 148 12.80 27.19 0.75
CA ILE A 148 13.76 27.22 -0.36
C ILE A 148 13.40 28.32 -1.35
N ALA A 149 12.12 28.45 -1.71
CA ALA A 149 11.63 29.48 -2.62
C ALA A 149 11.91 30.90 -2.08
N GLU A 150 11.65 31.13 -0.79
CA GLU A 150 11.94 32.41 -0.12
C GLU A 150 13.44 32.76 -0.15
N ARG A 151 14.31 31.78 0.13
CA ARG A 151 15.77 31.97 0.09
C ARG A 151 16.25 32.30 -1.33
N GLN A 152 15.73 31.62 -2.34
CA GLN A 152 16.04 31.89 -3.74
C GLN A 152 15.62 33.31 -4.16
N ALA A 153 14.40 33.72 -3.79
CA ALA A 153 13.91 35.08 -4.07
C ALA A 153 14.78 36.15 -3.39
N LYS A 154 15.19 35.94 -2.14
CA LYS A 154 16.07 36.87 -1.41
C LYS A 154 17.45 36.98 -2.05
N ASN A 155 18.03 35.87 -2.49
CA ASN A 155 19.33 35.86 -3.13
C ASN A 155 19.31 36.55 -4.50
N LYS A 156 18.22 36.38 -5.27
CA LYS A 156 18.05 37.07 -6.57
C LYS A 156 18.03 38.60 -6.41
N ARG A 157 17.25 39.12 -5.45
CA ARG A 157 17.20 40.57 -5.15
C ARG A 157 18.57 41.15 -4.78
N LYS A 158 19.39 40.39 -4.04
CA LYS A 158 20.75 40.83 -3.68
C LYS A 158 21.69 40.91 -4.89
N LEU A 159 21.58 39.96 -5.83
CA LEU A 159 22.39 39.95 -7.05
C LEU A 159 22.04 41.15 -7.93
N ASP A 160 20.75 41.43 -8.12
CA ASP A 160 20.28 42.56 -8.93
C ASP A 160 20.75 43.91 -8.36
N ASN A 161 20.71 44.06 -7.03
CA ASN A 161 21.19 45.27 -6.35
C ASN A 161 22.71 45.48 -6.52
N ASN A 162 23.51 44.41 -6.52
CA ASN A 162 24.96 44.53 -6.70
C ASN A 162 25.34 44.88 -8.14
N ASN A 163 24.61 44.38 -9.14
CA ASN A 163 24.85 44.67 -10.55
C ASN A 163 24.44 46.10 -10.97
N GLN A 164 23.54 46.75 -10.22
CA GLN A 164 23.15 48.14 -10.46
C GLN A 164 24.10 49.17 -9.80
N ALA A 165 25.01 48.72 -8.94
CA ALA A 165 25.94 49.56 -8.20
C ALA A 165 27.37 49.56 -8.79
N GLN A 166 27.62 48.84 -9.90
CA GLN A 166 28.85 48.85 -10.68
C GLN A 166 28.64 49.55 -12.02
#